data_AF-A0A644ZCR4-F1
#
_entry.id   AF-A0A644ZCR4-F1
#
_cell.length_a   1.000
_cell.length_b   1.000
_cell.length_c   1.000
_cell.angle_alpha   90.00
_cell.angle_beta   90.00
_cell.angle_gamma   90.00
#
_symmetry.space_group_name_H-M   'P 1'
#
loop_
_entity.id
_entity.type
_entity.pdbx_description
1 polymer ?
#
loop_
_entity_poly.entity_id
_entity_poly.type
_entity_poly.pdbx_seq_one_letter_code
_entity_poly.pdbx_strand_id
1 'polypeptide(L)'
;MAEGLLLLKKSYIHGPYTLVVGKDIWMTLNQATLGMSLLERVEQMLGSKVVLATSVEGALLVPYNSENLELTIGQDFALGYESHDTKEVTLFATESFTFRVLEPKAIVVYK
;
A
#
# COMPACT_ATOMS: atom_id res chain seq x y z
N MET A 1 -12.28 2.86 -10.47
CA MET A 1 -12.66 1.71 -9.60
C MET A 1 -13.28 0.54 -10.37
N ALA A 2 -14.52 0.65 -10.87
CA ALA A 2 -15.18 -0.46 -11.58
C ALA A 2 -14.39 -0.94 -12.81
N GLU A 3 -13.85 -0.01 -13.59
CA GLU A 3 -12.98 -0.32 -14.73
C GLU A 3 -11.69 -1.04 -14.32
N GLY A 4 -11.04 -0.62 -13.23
CA GLY A 4 -9.85 -1.30 -12.72
C GLY A 4 -10.13 -2.72 -12.25
N LEU A 5 -11.27 -2.96 -11.59
CA LEU A 5 -11.70 -4.31 -11.23
C LEU A 5 -11.92 -5.18 -12.47
N LEU A 6 -12.47 -4.62 -13.53
CA LEU A 6 -12.64 -5.32 -14.81
C LEU A 6 -11.27 -5.65 -15.44
N LEU A 7 -10.33 -4.71 -15.39
CA LEU A 7 -8.97 -4.90 -15.94
C LEU A 7 -8.23 -6.05 -15.22
N LEU A 8 -8.29 -6.08 -13.90
CA LEU A 8 -7.69 -7.14 -13.09
C LEU A 8 -8.33 -8.49 -13.39
N LYS A 9 -9.68 -8.56 -13.43
CA LYS A 9 -10.40 -9.79 -13.80
C LYS A 9 -10.06 -10.28 -15.21
N LYS A 10 -9.96 -9.38 -16.20
CA LYS A 10 -9.54 -9.72 -17.58
C LYS A 10 -8.11 -10.24 -17.65
N SER A 11 -7.28 -9.87 -16.68
CA SER A 11 -5.90 -10.33 -16.55
C SER A 11 -5.77 -11.58 -15.67
N TYR A 12 -6.88 -12.26 -15.34
CA TYR A 12 -6.93 -13.43 -14.47
C TYR A 12 -6.38 -13.20 -13.05
N ILE A 13 -6.38 -11.94 -12.61
CA ILE A 13 -6.00 -11.56 -11.24
C ILE A 13 -7.27 -11.52 -10.41
N HIS A 14 -7.43 -12.53 -9.57
CA HIS A 14 -8.60 -12.67 -8.72
C HIS A 14 -8.40 -11.93 -7.39
N GLY A 15 -9.51 -11.44 -6.83
CA GLY A 15 -9.51 -10.76 -5.54
C GLY A 15 -9.37 -11.71 -4.35
N PRO A 16 -9.36 -11.18 -3.11
CA PRO A 16 -9.71 -9.80 -2.74
C PRO A 16 -8.73 -8.74 -3.28
N TYR A 17 -9.17 -7.48 -3.36
CA TYR A 17 -8.34 -6.37 -3.83
C TYR A 17 -8.17 -5.33 -2.73
N THR A 18 -7.04 -4.63 -2.72
CA THR A 18 -6.73 -3.52 -1.81
C THR A 18 -6.62 -2.25 -2.63
N LEU A 19 -7.29 -1.20 -2.16
CA LEU A 19 -7.10 0.15 -2.68
C LEU A 19 -6.14 0.88 -1.75
N VAL A 20 -4.98 1.27 -2.28
CA VAL A 20 -4.01 2.13 -1.61
C VAL A 20 -4.26 3.55 -2.08
N VAL A 21 -4.44 4.50 -1.17
CA VAL A 21 -4.81 5.88 -1.52
C VAL A 21 -3.90 6.89 -0.84
N GLY A 22 -3.66 8.00 -1.54
CA GLY A 22 -3.06 9.19 -0.97
C GLY A 22 -3.99 9.93 0.00
N LYS A 23 -3.45 10.97 0.62
CA LYS A 23 -4.11 11.75 1.67
C LYS A 23 -5.45 12.37 1.22
N ASP A 24 -5.50 12.94 0.02
CA ASP A 24 -6.68 13.67 -0.47
C ASP A 24 -7.87 12.72 -0.70
N ILE A 25 -7.60 11.61 -1.39
CA ILE A 25 -8.61 10.57 -1.65
C ILE A 25 -9.06 9.93 -0.33
N TRP A 26 -8.15 9.69 0.61
CA TRP A 26 -8.51 9.18 1.93
C TRP A 26 -9.49 10.09 2.66
N MET A 27 -9.24 11.41 2.66
CA MET A 27 -10.18 12.36 3.26
C MET A 27 -11.54 12.31 2.60
N THR A 28 -11.60 12.22 1.26
CA THR A 28 -12.88 12.10 0.53
C THR A 28 -13.62 10.82 0.88
N LEU A 29 -12.92 9.67 0.93
CA LEU A 29 -13.54 8.38 1.26
C LEU A 29 -14.05 8.33 2.71
N ASN A 30 -13.35 8.99 3.63
CA ASN A 30 -13.69 8.98 5.05
C ASN A 30 -14.77 10.01 5.42
N GLN A 31 -15.25 10.81 4.47
CA GLN A 31 -16.41 11.67 4.70
C GLN A 31 -17.66 10.81 4.93
N ALA A 32 -18.27 10.97 6.11
CA ALA A 32 -19.46 10.22 6.48
C ALA A 32 -20.70 10.75 5.75
N THR A 33 -21.44 9.85 5.11
CA THR A 33 -22.75 10.11 4.53
C THR A 33 -23.77 9.17 5.15
N LEU A 34 -24.86 9.70 5.69
CA LEU A 34 -26.12 9.00 6.06
C LEU A 34 -25.99 7.50 6.38
N GLY A 35 -25.23 7.15 7.43
CA GLY A 35 -25.22 5.80 8.03
C GLY A 35 -24.09 4.86 7.61
N MET A 36 -23.35 5.12 6.52
CA MET A 36 -22.15 4.37 6.16
C MET A 36 -21.20 5.27 5.35
N SER A 37 -19.93 5.26 5.69
CA SER A 37 -18.89 5.98 4.96
C SER A 37 -18.67 5.39 3.56
N LEU A 38 -18.19 6.22 2.63
CA LEU A 38 -17.75 5.72 1.31
C LEU A 38 -16.61 4.70 1.46
N LEU A 39 -15.76 4.89 2.47
CA LEU A 39 -14.70 3.97 2.86
C LEU A 39 -15.25 2.55 3.09
N GLU A 40 -16.21 2.39 3.99
CA GLU A 40 -16.82 1.08 4.31
C GLU A 40 -17.44 0.42 3.08
N ARG A 41 -18.11 1.20 2.23
CA ARG A 41 -18.72 0.68 1.00
C ARG A 41 -17.65 0.19 0.00
N VAL A 42 -16.54 0.90 -0.10
CA VAL A 42 -15.40 0.49 -0.94
C VAL A 42 -14.76 -0.78 -0.38
N GLU A 43 -14.51 -0.84 0.93
CA GLU A 43 -13.92 -2.03 1.57
C GLU A 43 -14.79 -3.28 1.36
N GLN A 44 -16.11 -3.15 1.51
CA GLN A 44 -17.06 -4.25 1.24
C GLN A 44 -17.00 -4.71 -0.23
N MET A 45 -16.92 -3.77 -1.18
CA MET A 45 -16.84 -4.10 -2.61
C MET A 45 -15.53 -4.80 -2.97
N LEU A 46 -14.43 -4.40 -2.35
CA LEU A 46 -13.09 -4.92 -2.66
C LEU A 46 -12.76 -6.21 -1.88
N GLY A 47 -13.44 -6.46 -0.76
CA GLY A 47 -13.19 -7.60 0.12
C GLY A 47 -11.92 -7.45 0.96
N SER A 48 -11.35 -6.25 1.03
CA SER A 48 -10.21 -5.92 1.91
C SER A 48 -10.24 -4.45 2.32
N LYS A 49 -9.39 -4.08 3.27
CA LYS A 49 -9.31 -2.70 3.76
C LYS A 49 -8.70 -1.75 2.73
N VAL A 50 -9.11 -0.49 2.77
CA VAL A 50 -8.41 0.59 2.07
C VAL A 50 -7.19 1.00 2.90
N VAL A 51 -6.06 1.22 2.26
CA VAL A 51 -4.79 1.58 2.92
C VAL A 51 -4.44 3.04 2.60
N LEU A 52 -4.24 3.85 3.63
CA LEU A 52 -3.66 5.19 3.48
C LEU A 52 -2.15 5.08 3.31
N ALA A 53 -1.63 5.59 2.19
CA ALA A 53 -0.20 5.76 1.96
C ALA A 53 0.08 7.23 1.69
N THR A 54 0.62 7.94 2.69
CA THR A 54 0.89 9.38 2.60
C THR A 54 1.96 9.74 1.58
N SER A 55 2.79 8.78 1.17
CA SER A 55 3.80 8.89 0.11
C SER A 55 3.24 8.68 -1.29
N VAL A 56 1.98 8.27 -1.43
CA VAL A 56 1.34 8.03 -2.74
C VAL A 56 0.50 9.25 -3.13
N GLU A 57 0.69 9.70 -4.36
CA GLU A 57 -0.24 10.60 -5.04
C GLU A 57 -1.29 9.78 -5.80
N GLY A 58 -2.56 10.16 -5.72
CA GLY A 58 -3.65 9.41 -6.34
C GLY A 58 -3.96 8.09 -5.61
N ALA A 59 -4.19 7.02 -6.36
CA ALA A 59 -4.51 5.71 -5.81
C ALA A 59 -3.99 4.53 -6.64
N LEU A 60 -3.79 3.39 -5.99
CA LEU A 60 -3.42 2.11 -6.59
C LEU A 60 -4.43 1.04 -6.20
N LEU A 61 -4.90 0.27 -7.17
CA LEU A 61 -5.69 -0.94 -6.90
C LEU A 61 -4.83 -2.16 -7.22
N VAL A 62 -4.64 -3.01 -6.20
CA VAL A 62 -3.77 -4.18 -6.23
C VAL A 62 -4.49 -5.41 -5.65
N PRO A 63 -4.11 -6.65 -5.99
CA PRO A 63 -4.62 -7.82 -5.28
C PRO A 63 -4.11 -7.85 -3.83
N TYR A 64 -5.00 -8.21 -2.90
CA TYR A 64 -4.65 -8.39 -1.50
C TYR A 64 -3.84 -9.67 -1.30
N ASN A 65 -2.76 -9.60 -0.52
CA ASN A 65 -1.92 -10.76 -0.15
C ASN A 65 -1.47 -11.59 -1.37
N SER A 66 -0.97 -10.92 -2.41
CA SER A 66 -0.52 -11.57 -3.65
C SER A 66 0.97 -11.83 -3.65
N GLU A 67 1.35 -13.05 -4.02
CA GLU A 67 2.75 -13.44 -4.28
C GLU A 67 3.41 -12.65 -5.42
N ASN A 68 2.62 -11.94 -6.23
CA ASN A 68 3.13 -11.14 -7.34
C ASN A 68 3.73 -9.80 -6.92
N LEU A 69 3.55 -9.40 -5.66
CA LEU A 69 4.13 -8.19 -5.07
C LEU A 69 5.01 -8.61 -3.89
N GLU A 70 6.31 -8.73 -4.13
CA GLU A 70 7.25 -9.33 -3.20
C GLU A 70 8.16 -8.27 -2.58
N LEU A 71 8.15 -8.19 -1.25
CA LEU A 71 9.15 -7.46 -0.47
C LEU A 71 10.04 -8.49 0.23
N THR A 72 11.27 -8.61 -0.22
CA THR A 72 12.26 -9.49 0.42
C THR A 72 13.10 -8.67 1.39
N ILE A 73 13.07 -9.04 2.66
CA ILE A 73 13.92 -8.45 3.71
C ILE A 73 15.17 -9.34 3.87
N GLY A 74 16.34 -8.78 3.60
CA GLY A 74 17.63 -9.43 3.87
C GLY A 74 18.07 -9.21 5.32
N GLN A 75 18.00 -7.96 5.77
CA GLN A 75 18.22 -7.58 7.16
C GLN A 75 17.09 -6.64 7.56
N ASP A 76 16.39 -6.98 8.63
CA ASP A 76 15.35 -6.14 9.23
C ASP A 76 15.96 -4.84 9.76
N PHE A 77 15.09 -3.88 10.05
CA PHE A 77 15.47 -2.58 10.59
C PHE A 77 16.27 -2.74 11.89
N ALA A 78 17.48 -2.18 11.90
CA ALA A 78 18.38 -2.24 13.03
C ALA A 78 19.02 -0.88 13.32
N LEU A 79 19.34 -0.64 14.60
CA LEU A 79 20.14 0.49 15.03
C LEU A 79 21.54 0.01 15.40
N GLY A 80 22.55 0.56 14.73
CA GLY A 80 23.95 0.32 14.98
C GLY A 80 24.64 1.51 15.64
N TYR A 81 25.73 1.24 16.35
CA TYR A 81 26.59 2.28 16.90
C TYR A 81 27.61 2.73 15.86
N GLU A 82 27.77 4.05 15.68
CA GLU A 82 28.78 4.63 14.81
C GLU A 82 29.96 5.20 15.62
N SER A 83 29.70 6.16 16.51
CA SER A 83 30.73 6.82 17.32
C SER A 83 30.13 7.53 18.55
N HIS A 84 30.97 8.06 19.45
CA HIS A 84 30.52 8.99 20.49
C HIS A 84 31.64 9.97 20.87
N ASP A 85 31.25 11.10 21.45
CA ASP A 85 32.15 12.04 22.14
C ASP A 85 31.73 12.24 23.61
N THR A 86 32.23 13.29 24.25
CA THR A 86 31.92 13.57 25.68
C THR A 86 30.48 14.02 25.93
N LYS A 87 29.68 14.27 24.88
CA LYS A 87 28.34 14.82 24.95
C LYS A 87 27.30 14.00 24.19
N GLU A 88 27.67 13.41 23.06
CA GLU A 88 26.72 12.79 22.13
C GLU A 88 27.18 11.41 21.66
N VAL A 89 26.21 10.56 21.33
CA VAL A 89 26.41 9.25 20.70
C VAL A 89 25.77 9.28 19.32
N THR A 90 26.55 8.94 18.30
CA THR A 90 26.07 8.79 16.93
C THR A 90 25.74 7.33 16.67
N LEU A 91 24.49 7.10 16.28
CA LEU A 91 23.97 5.80 15.86
C LEU A 91 23.56 5.87 14.40
N PHE A 92 23.54 4.74 13.72
CA PHE A 92 23.00 4.62 12.37
C PHE A 92 21.81 3.66 12.35
N ALA A 93 20.86 3.90 11.46
CA ALA A 93 19.82 2.95 11.13
C ALA A 93 20.21 2.21 9.84
N THR A 94 19.99 0.90 9.80
CA THR A 94 20.25 0.09 8.61
C THR A 94 19.13 -0.92 8.41
N GLU A 95 18.81 -1.18 7.15
CA GLU A 95 17.87 -2.18 6.68
C GLU A 95 18.36 -2.62 5.30
N SER A 96 18.21 -3.90 4.94
CA SER A 96 18.42 -4.33 3.56
C SER A 96 17.18 -5.04 3.06
N PHE A 97 16.65 -4.55 1.95
CA PHE A 97 15.47 -5.11 1.33
C PHE A 97 15.52 -4.94 -0.19
N THR A 98 14.69 -5.70 -0.88
CA THR A 98 14.37 -5.45 -2.30
C THR A 98 12.87 -5.63 -2.51
N PHE A 99 12.30 -4.86 -3.44
CA PHE A 99 10.91 -4.97 -3.84
C PHE A 99 10.79 -5.38 -5.31
N ARG A 100 9.90 -6.32 -5.60
CA ARG A 100 9.71 -6.87 -6.94
C ARG A 100 8.23 -6.94 -7.30
N VAL A 101 7.92 -6.57 -8.54
CA VAL A 101 6.61 -6.75 -9.15
C VAL A 101 6.74 -7.85 -10.18
N LEU A 102 6.23 -9.05 -9.86
CA LEU A 102 6.33 -10.22 -10.73
C LEU A 102 5.26 -10.19 -11.85
N GLU A 103 4.09 -9.64 -11.56
CA GLU A 103 3.01 -9.44 -12.54
C GLU A 103 2.58 -7.97 -12.55
N PRO A 104 3.14 -7.14 -13.44
CA PRO A 104 2.79 -5.71 -13.53
C PRO A 104 1.31 -5.44 -13.81
N LYS A 105 0.58 -6.38 -14.45
CA LYS A 105 -0.86 -6.23 -14.69
C LYS A 105 -1.67 -6.30 -13.39
N ALA A 106 -1.08 -6.73 -12.28
CA ALA A 106 -1.69 -6.75 -10.96
C ALA A 106 -1.86 -5.35 -10.35
N ILE A 107 -1.33 -4.30 -10.99
CA ILE A 107 -1.37 -2.94 -10.49
C ILE A 107 -2.19 -2.07 -11.44
N VAL A 108 -3.26 -1.46 -10.91
CA VAL A 108 -4.01 -0.40 -11.61
C VAL A 108 -3.73 0.93 -10.94
N VAL A 109 -3.20 1.88 -11.71
CA VAL A 109 -2.85 3.22 -11.22
C VAL A 109 -3.96 4.22 -11.55
N TYR A 110 -4.39 4.98 -10.55
CA TYR A 110 -5.27 6.13 -10.70
C TYR A 110 -4.48 7.39 -10.36
N LYS A 111 -4.43 8.32 -11.32
CA LYS A 111 -3.84 9.65 -11.13
C LYS A 111 -4.87 10.60 -10.55
#